data_AF-C9SBB7-F1
#
_entry.id   AF-C9SBB7-F1
#
_cell.length_a   1.000
_cell.length_b   1.000
_cell.length_c   1.000
_cell.angle_alpha   90.00
_cell.angle_beta   90.00
_cell.angle_gamma   90.00
#
_symmetry.space_group_name_H-M   'P 1'
#
loop_
_entity.id
_entity.type
_entity.pdbx_description
1 polymer ?
#
loop_
_entity_poly.entity_id
_entity_poly.type
_entity_poly.pdbx_seq_one_letter_code
_entity_poly.pdbx_strand_id
1 'polypeptide(L)'
;MLVSLTVGKVDAGVTVLLTPDKRLIEFPSILLPPNISSGSIVDITVGRNNASESAAEHAFRDLQERIYDAFGASEPAVPVLRCRNATQTSVVLEWDPVELATADLLSLSLFRNGQKAGSIPRPLHMHSTKISGLAVDTELHLPPRAAHHRRHLRLGQGPRPHPQAH
;
A
#
# COMPACT_ATOMS: atom_id res chain seq x y z
N MET A 1 1.80 4.26 -41.31
CA MET A 1 2.22 3.18 -42.24
C MET A 1 0.97 2.52 -42.78
N LEU A 2 0.80 2.48 -44.10
CA LEU A 2 -0.30 1.78 -44.75
C LEU A 2 0.19 0.39 -45.17
N VAL A 3 -0.57 -0.66 -44.85
CA VAL A 3 -0.27 -2.03 -45.26
C VAL A 3 -1.52 -2.67 -45.85
N SER A 4 -1.42 -3.18 -47.07
CA SER A 4 -2.48 -3.95 -47.72
C SER A 4 -2.29 -5.44 -47.41
N LEU A 5 -3.34 -6.08 -46.93
CA LEU A 5 -3.33 -7.47 -46.49
C LEU A 5 -4.46 -8.24 -47.18
N THR A 6 -4.18 -9.48 -47.57
CA THR A 6 -5.19 -10.37 -48.15
C THR A 6 -5.84 -11.18 -47.04
N VAL A 7 -7.16 -11.21 -47.02
CA VAL A 7 -7.94 -12.03 -46.11
C VAL A 7 -7.84 -13.49 -46.55
N GLY A 8 -7.23 -14.31 -45.72
CA GLY A 8 -7.18 -15.76 -45.88
C GLY A 8 -8.46 -16.40 -45.35
N LYS A 9 -8.32 -17.24 -44.33
CA LYS A 9 -9.45 -17.93 -43.69
C LYS A 9 -10.18 -16.98 -42.72
N VAL A 10 -11.51 -16.91 -42.85
CA VAL A 10 -12.39 -16.16 -41.95
C VAL A 10 -13.13 -17.16 -41.08
N ASP A 11 -12.92 -17.09 -39.76
CA ASP A 11 -13.70 -17.80 -38.76
C ASP A 11 -14.45 -16.79 -37.85
N ALA A 12 -15.44 -17.27 -37.09
CA ALA A 12 -16.32 -16.40 -36.29
C ALA A 12 -15.60 -15.56 -35.22
N GLY A 13 -14.39 -15.93 -34.80
CA GLY A 13 -13.61 -15.18 -33.80
C GLY A 13 -12.31 -14.56 -34.31
N VAL A 14 -11.58 -15.28 -35.15
CA VAL A 14 -10.26 -14.88 -35.66
C VAL A 14 -10.25 -15.04 -37.17
N THR A 15 -9.64 -14.07 -37.84
CA THR A 15 -9.41 -14.09 -39.28
C THR A 15 -7.91 -14.10 -39.53
N VAL A 16 -7.49 -14.88 -40.52
CA VAL A 16 -6.11 -14.95 -40.96
C VAL A 16 -5.90 -13.89 -42.05
N LEU A 17 -4.98 -12.94 -41.82
CA LEU A 17 -4.53 -11.97 -42.81
C LEU A 17 -3.15 -12.36 -43.33
N LEU A 18 -2.95 -12.23 -44.64
CA LEU A 18 -1.73 -12.57 -45.35
C LEU A 18 -1.11 -11.30 -45.92
N THR A 19 0.16 -11.11 -45.60
CA THR A 19 1.00 -10.06 -46.20
C THR A 19 1.52 -10.48 -47.57
N PRO A 20 1.97 -9.53 -48.43
CA PRO A 20 2.59 -9.85 -49.71
C PRO A 20 3.83 -10.74 -49.61
N ASP A 21 4.58 -10.65 -48.49
CA ASP A 21 5.74 -11.48 -48.20
C ASP A 21 5.39 -12.79 -47.47
N LYS A 22 4.12 -13.22 -47.56
CA LYS A 22 3.60 -14.51 -47.06
C LYS A 22 3.69 -14.68 -45.53
N ARG A 23 3.77 -13.59 -44.77
CA ARG A 23 3.56 -13.64 -43.32
C ARG A 23 2.08 -13.75 -43.00
N LEU A 24 1.80 -14.52 -41.97
CA LEU A 24 0.48 -14.75 -41.42
C LEU A 24 0.26 -13.85 -40.19
N ILE A 25 -0.88 -13.17 -40.15
CA ILE A 25 -1.32 -12.37 -39.00
C ILE A 25 -2.69 -12.89 -38.57
N GLU A 26 -2.80 -13.30 -37.31
CA GLU A 26 -4.10 -13.58 -36.68
C GLU A 26 -4.71 -12.26 -36.23
N PHE A 27 -5.89 -11.94 -36.75
CA PHE A 27 -6.57 -10.68 -36.49
C PHE A 27 -8.00 -10.93 -36.02
N PRO A 28 -8.48 -10.30 -34.93
CA PRO A 28 -9.85 -10.47 -34.46
C PRO A 28 -10.86 -10.12 -35.56
N SER A 29 -11.77 -11.05 -35.88
CA SER A 29 -12.74 -10.85 -36.98
C SER A 29 -13.67 -9.66 -36.73
N ILE A 30 -13.97 -9.36 -35.46
CA ILE A 30 -14.83 -8.23 -35.04
C ILE A 30 -14.26 -6.85 -35.38
N LEU A 31 -12.93 -6.73 -35.56
CA LEU A 31 -12.27 -5.48 -35.90
C LEU A 31 -12.19 -5.26 -37.42
N LEU A 32 -12.63 -6.22 -38.23
CA LEU A 32 -12.68 -6.10 -39.69
C LEU A 32 -14.01 -5.47 -40.14
N PRO A 33 -14.05 -4.85 -41.33
CA PRO A 33 -15.30 -4.36 -41.91
C PRO A 33 -16.33 -5.48 -42.08
N PRO A 34 -17.64 -5.16 -41.99
CA PRO A 34 -18.69 -6.14 -42.26
C PRO A 34 -18.63 -6.63 -43.71
N ASN A 35 -19.12 -7.85 -43.95
CA ASN A 35 -19.18 -8.51 -45.27
C ASN A 35 -17.82 -8.85 -45.90
N ILE A 36 -16.79 -9.04 -45.08
CA ILE A 36 -15.50 -9.49 -45.58
C ILE A 36 -15.47 -11.00 -45.83
N SER A 37 -14.86 -11.42 -46.94
CA SER A 37 -14.76 -12.83 -47.34
C SER A 37 -13.31 -13.21 -47.65
N SER A 38 -13.04 -14.52 -47.72
CA SER A 38 -11.74 -15.02 -48.15
C SER A 38 -11.37 -14.48 -49.53
N GLY A 39 -10.14 -14.01 -49.69
CA GLY A 39 -9.63 -13.35 -50.89
C GLY A 39 -9.81 -11.83 -50.94
N SER A 40 -10.56 -11.23 -50.00
CA SER A 40 -10.69 -9.78 -49.89
C SER A 40 -9.36 -9.12 -49.55
N ILE A 41 -9.14 -7.88 -49.97
CA ILE A 41 -7.96 -7.09 -49.59
C ILE A 41 -8.40 -5.99 -48.63
N VAL A 42 -7.69 -5.87 -47.50
CA VAL A 42 -7.91 -4.81 -46.51
C VAL A 42 -6.70 -3.92 -46.40
N ASP A 43 -6.94 -2.62 -46.32
CA ASP A 43 -5.92 -1.64 -46.03
C ASP A 43 -5.94 -1.30 -44.54
N ILE A 44 -4.84 -1.61 -43.85
CA ILE A 44 -4.65 -1.27 -42.44
C ILE A 44 -3.71 -0.07 -42.35
N THR A 45 -4.21 1.02 -41.77
CA THR A 45 -3.40 2.17 -41.42
C THR A 45 -2.99 2.09 -39.96
N VAL A 46 -1.68 1.95 -39.72
CA VAL A 46 -1.11 1.94 -38.37
C VAL A 46 -0.34 3.24 -38.13
N GLY A 47 -0.70 3.94 -37.06
CA GLY A 47 -0.07 5.18 -36.64
C GLY A 47 0.04 5.24 -35.12
N ARG A 48 1.15 5.80 -34.62
CA ARG A 48 1.35 6.04 -33.20
C ARG A 48 0.50 7.23 -32.76
N ASN A 49 -0.31 7.05 -31.71
CA ASN A 49 -1.17 8.10 -31.19
C ASN A 49 -0.56 8.72 -29.93
N ASN A 50 0.34 9.68 -30.12
CA ASN A 50 1.04 10.36 -29.03
C ASN A 50 0.09 11.13 -28.08
N ALA A 51 -1.04 11.62 -28.58
CA ALA A 51 -2.01 12.34 -27.76
C ALA A 51 -2.69 11.41 -26.75
N SER A 52 -3.12 10.22 -27.20
CA SER A 52 -3.69 9.21 -26.30
C SER A 52 -2.64 8.63 -25.35
N GLU A 53 -1.39 8.47 -25.78
CA GLU A 53 -0.30 8.06 -24.88
C GLU A 53 -0.07 9.07 -23.76
N SER A 54 0.01 10.37 -24.08
CA SER A 54 0.16 11.44 -23.09
C SER A 54 -1.03 11.49 -22.13
N ALA A 55 -2.27 11.38 -22.64
CA ALA A 55 -3.46 11.36 -21.80
C ALA A 55 -3.48 10.15 -20.85
N ALA A 56 -3.07 8.98 -21.31
CA ALA A 56 -2.99 7.78 -20.48
C ALA A 56 -1.90 7.89 -19.39
N GLU A 57 -0.73 8.45 -19.71
CA GLU A 57 0.33 8.70 -18.72
C GLU A 57 -0.14 9.69 -17.65
N HIS A 58 -0.82 10.77 -18.04
CA HIS A 58 -1.37 11.73 -17.09
C HIS A 58 -2.40 11.07 -16.17
N ALA A 59 -3.38 10.35 -16.72
CA ALA A 59 -4.38 9.64 -15.93
C ALA A 59 -3.76 8.61 -14.99
N PHE A 60 -2.68 7.95 -15.40
CA PHE A 60 -1.92 7.03 -14.57
C PHE A 60 -1.24 7.76 -13.41
N ARG A 61 -0.58 8.90 -13.66
CA ARG A 61 0.07 9.72 -12.62
C ARG A 61 -0.93 10.26 -11.61
N ASP A 62 -2.04 10.81 -12.09
CA ASP A 62 -3.13 11.32 -11.23
C ASP A 62 -3.70 10.22 -10.34
N LEU A 63 -3.79 8.98 -10.84
CA LEU A 63 -4.19 7.83 -10.02
C LEU A 63 -3.15 7.50 -8.95
N GLN A 64 -1.86 7.48 -9.31
CA GLN A 64 -0.79 7.20 -8.34
C GLN A 64 -0.75 8.26 -7.24
N GLU A 65 -0.89 9.53 -7.58
CA GLU A 65 -0.93 10.63 -6.62
C GLU A 65 -2.13 10.49 -5.67
N ARG A 66 -3.32 10.21 -6.20
CA ARG A 66 -4.50 9.94 -5.34
C ARG A 66 -4.31 8.75 -4.40
N ILE A 67 -3.67 7.68 -4.85
CA ILE A 67 -3.37 6.52 -3.99
C ILE A 67 -2.37 6.93 -2.90
N TYR A 68 -1.34 7.69 -3.26
CA TYR A 68 -0.36 8.19 -2.30
C TYR A 68 -1.00 9.10 -1.26
N ASP A 69 -1.81 10.07 -1.67
CA ASP A 69 -2.49 10.99 -0.76
C ASP A 69 -3.45 10.27 0.18
N ALA A 70 -4.19 9.30 -0.34
CA ALA A 70 -5.18 8.56 0.44
C ALA A 70 -4.56 7.59 1.45
N PHE A 71 -3.39 7.03 1.18
CA PHE A 71 -2.86 5.90 1.98
C PHE A 71 -1.41 6.05 2.45
N GLY A 72 -0.60 6.87 1.77
CA GLY A 72 0.84 6.98 1.96
C GLY A 72 1.31 8.33 2.52
N ALA A 73 0.49 9.38 2.47
CA ALA A 73 0.86 10.73 2.89
C ALA A 73 0.97 10.90 4.42
N SER A 74 0.41 10.00 5.22
CA SER A 74 0.43 10.09 6.68
C SER A 74 0.68 8.73 7.32
N GLU A 75 1.47 8.74 8.39
CA GLU A 75 1.76 7.56 9.20
C GLU A 75 1.08 7.68 10.57
N PRO A 76 0.72 6.56 11.22
CA PRO A 76 0.19 6.59 12.57
C PRO A 76 1.15 7.27 13.54
N ALA A 77 0.64 8.12 14.42
CA ALA A 77 1.45 8.74 15.44
C ALA A 77 1.72 7.75 16.59
N VAL A 78 2.91 7.85 17.18
CA VAL A 78 3.23 7.09 18.39
C VAL A 78 2.42 7.68 19.55
N PRO A 79 1.61 6.88 20.28
CA PRO A 79 0.83 7.39 21.40
C PRO A 79 1.76 7.99 22.46
N VAL A 80 1.36 9.07 23.14
CA VAL A 80 2.15 9.62 24.25
C VAL A 80 1.54 9.17 25.56
N LEU A 81 2.30 8.40 26.34
CA LEU A 81 1.88 7.92 27.66
C LEU A 81 2.36 8.87 28.76
N ARG A 82 1.46 9.27 29.65
CA ARG A 82 1.73 10.17 30.79
C ARG A 82 1.28 9.53 32.10
N CYS A 83 1.92 9.91 33.19
CA CYS A 83 1.49 9.54 34.54
C CYS A 83 0.55 10.62 35.08
N ARG A 84 -0.71 10.26 35.34
CA ARG A 84 -1.70 11.17 35.92
C ARG A 84 -1.60 11.24 37.43
N ASN A 85 -1.41 10.08 38.07
CA ASN A 85 -1.29 9.98 39.52
C ASN A 85 -0.46 8.75 39.89
N ALA A 86 0.37 8.85 40.92
CA ALA A 86 1.15 7.76 41.47
C ALA A 86 0.95 7.71 42.98
N THR A 87 0.59 6.53 43.48
CA THR A 87 0.57 6.20 44.90
C THR A 87 1.61 5.13 45.18
N GLN A 88 1.81 4.79 46.45
CA GLN A 88 2.79 3.79 46.87
C GLN A 88 2.60 2.42 46.21
N THR A 89 1.38 2.05 45.82
CA THR A 89 1.06 0.72 45.26
C THR A 89 0.37 0.77 43.91
N SER A 90 0.10 1.95 43.36
CA SER A 90 -0.61 2.06 42.07
C SER A 90 -0.20 3.30 41.28
N VAL A 91 -0.26 3.19 39.96
CA VAL A 91 -0.06 4.31 39.04
C VAL A 91 -1.24 4.37 38.09
N VAL A 92 -1.78 5.57 37.91
CA VAL A 92 -2.78 5.89 36.90
C VAL A 92 -2.06 6.51 35.72
N LEU A 93 -2.13 5.82 34.58
CA LEU A 93 -1.56 6.26 33.33
C LEU A 93 -2.66 6.82 32.43
N GLU A 94 -2.32 7.82 31.63
CA GLU A 94 -3.19 8.39 30.62
C GLU A 94 -2.43 8.62 29.31
N TRP A 95 -3.16 8.71 28.19
CA TRP A 95 -2.58 8.97 26.88
C TRP A 95 -3.53 9.78 26.02
N ASP A 96 -2.98 10.52 25.06
CA ASP A 96 -3.76 11.28 24.08
C ASP A 96 -4.53 10.34 23.14
N PRO A 97 -5.58 10.81 22.45
CA PRO A 97 -6.25 10.04 21.40
C PRO A 97 -5.26 9.44 20.40
N VAL A 98 -5.45 8.16 20.06
CA VAL A 98 -4.53 7.45 19.16
C VAL A 98 -4.80 7.88 17.72
N GLU A 99 -3.84 8.57 17.11
CA GLU A 99 -3.90 8.97 15.71
C GLU A 99 -3.39 7.83 14.81
N LEU A 100 -4.32 7.19 14.11
CA LEU A 100 -4.01 6.01 13.30
C LEU A 100 -3.72 6.33 11.83
N ALA A 101 -3.88 7.59 11.42
CA ALA A 101 -3.89 8.00 10.01
C ALA A 101 -4.86 7.10 9.20
N THR A 102 -4.31 6.24 8.32
CA THR A 102 -5.06 5.34 7.44
C THR A 102 -5.05 3.88 7.93
N ALA A 103 -4.44 3.62 9.09
CA ALA A 103 -4.30 2.28 9.66
C ALA A 103 -5.46 1.92 10.59
N ASP A 104 -5.70 0.61 10.73
CA ASP A 104 -6.59 0.08 11.76
C ASP A 104 -5.81 -0.32 13.02
N LEU A 105 -6.40 -0.07 14.18
CA LEU A 105 -5.84 -0.46 15.46
C LEU A 105 -6.24 -1.89 15.83
N LEU A 106 -5.27 -2.81 15.79
CA LEU A 106 -5.49 -4.20 16.21
C LEU A 106 -5.58 -4.35 17.73
N SER A 107 -4.58 -3.82 18.43
CA SER A 107 -4.53 -3.86 19.89
C SER A 107 -3.59 -2.79 20.43
N LEU A 108 -3.89 -2.28 21.62
CA LEU A 108 -3.00 -1.42 22.40
C LEU A 108 -2.62 -2.16 23.68
N SER A 109 -1.32 -2.37 23.90
CA SER A 109 -0.81 -3.11 25.06
C SER A 109 0.20 -2.26 25.82
N LEU A 110 0.16 -2.37 27.15
CA LEU A 110 1.15 -1.79 28.04
C LEU A 110 2.24 -2.79 28.29
N PHE A 111 3.48 -2.32 28.23
CA PHE A 111 4.66 -3.07 28.62
C PHE A 111 5.18 -2.53 29.95
N ARG A 112 6.04 -3.30 30.63
CA ARG A 112 6.85 -2.91 31.79
C ARG A 112 8.13 -3.71 31.73
N ASN A 113 9.28 -3.05 31.71
CA ASN A 113 10.60 -3.70 31.65
C ASN A 113 10.69 -4.74 30.51
N GLY A 114 10.10 -4.44 29.35
CA GLY A 114 10.07 -5.34 28.18
C GLY A 114 9.03 -6.48 28.25
N GLN A 115 8.31 -6.67 29.37
CA GLN A 115 7.24 -7.65 29.50
C GLN A 115 5.85 -7.01 29.33
N LYS A 116 4.90 -7.74 28.75
CA LYS A 116 3.53 -7.27 28.58
C LYS A 116 2.83 -7.20 29.96
N ALA A 117 2.51 -6.00 30.41
CA ALA A 117 1.80 -5.74 31.66
C ALA A 117 0.28 -5.91 31.50
N GLY A 118 -0.26 -5.64 30.31
CA GLY A 118 -1.69 -5.79 30.04
C GLY A 118 -2.10 -5.28 28.67
N SER A 119 -3.35 -5.55 28.28
CA SER A 119 -3.97 -5.01 27.07
C SER A 119 -5.05 -3.99 27.44
N ILE A 120 -5.15 -2.91 26.68
CA ILE A 120 -6.23 -1.94 26.83
C ILE A 120 -7.45 -2.44 26.06
N PRO A 121 -8.62 -2.64 26.71
CA PRO A 121 -9.78 -3.25 26.08
C PRO A 121 -10.50 -2.34 25.08
N ARG A 122 -10.45 -1.01 25.24
CA ARG A 122 -11.12 -0.03 24.36
C ARG A 122 -10.25 1.22 24.14
N PRO A 123 -9.11 1.10 23.45
CA PRO A 123 -8.10 2.16 23.35
C PRO A 123 -8.54 3.45 22.66
N LEU A 124 -9.61 3.40 21.85
CA LEU A 124 -10.19 4.57 21.18
C LEU A 124 -11.24 5.31 22.03
N HIS A 125 -11.70 4.71 23.13
CA HIS A 125 -12.73 5.28 24.01
C HIS A 125 -12.21 5.52 25.43
N MET A 126 -11.21 4.76 25.85
CA MET A 126 -10.59 4.82 27.17
C MET A 126 -9.16 5.32 27.01
N HIS A 127 -8.89 6.47 27.63
CA HIS A 127 -7.61 7.17 27.55
C HIS A 127 -6.83 7.14 28.86
N SER A 128 -7.25 6.30 29.80
CA SER A 128 -6.56 6.13 31.08
C SER A 128 -6.72 4.72 31.61
N THR A 129 -5.72 4.20 32.32
CA THR A 129 -5.83 2.94 33.05
C THR A 129 -5.07 2.98 34.37
N LYS A 130 -5.56 2.27 35.37
CA LYS A 130 -4.89 2.12 36.67
C LYS A 130 -4.13 0.79 36.70
N ILE A 131 -2.85 0.85 36.97
CA ILE A 131 -2.02 -0.32 37.27
C ILE A 131 -1.86 -0.40 38.80
N SER A 132 -2.24 -1.54 39.37
CA SER A 132 -2.07 -1.85 40.79
C SER A 132 -0.93 -2.84 40.98
N GLY A 133 -0.27 -2.85 42.14
CA GLY A 133 0.82 -3.77 42.46
C GLY A 133 2.20 -3.27 42.01
N LEU A 134 2.41 -1.96 41.95
CA LEU A 134 3.74 -1.40 41.75
C LEU A 134 4.52 -1.45 43.08
N ALA A 135 5.66 -2.15 43.09
CA ALA A 135 6.68 -1.95 44.10
C ALA A 135 7.39 -0.61 43.84
N VAL A 136 7.60 0.16 44.91
CA VAL A 136 8.24 1.48 44.91
C VAL A 136 9.64 1.38 44.29
N ASP A 137 10.04 2.41 43.52
CA ASP A 137 11.35 2.57 42.84
C ASP A 137 11.56 1.83 41.51
N THR A 138 10.74 2.09 40.48
CA THR A 138 11.14 1.75 39.11
C THR A 138 10.89 2.93 38.18
N GLU A 139 11.96 3.53 37.64
CA GLU A 139 11.87 4.44 36.49
C GLU A 139 11.22 3.70 35.31
N LEU A 140 10.04 4.17 34.92
CA LEU A 140 9.16 3.46 34.01
C LEU A 140 9.37 3.99 32.58
N HIS A 141 10.30 3.41 31.84
CA HIS A 141 10.48 3.74 30.42
C HIS A 141 9.58 2.84 29.55
N LEU A 142 8.42 3.38 29.14
CA LEU A 142 7.43 2.65 28.34
C LEU A 142 7.26 3.27 26.95
N PRO A 143 7.95 2.77 25.92
CA PRO A 143 7.57 3.11 24.56
C PRO A 143 6.25 2.39 24.23
N PRO A 144 5.16 3.10 23.92
CA PRO A 144 3.97 2.46 23.41
C PRO A 144 4.25 1.91 22.01
N ARG A 145 4.14 0.59 21.86
CA ARG A 145 4.14 -0.05 20.53
C ARG A 145 2.70 -0.35 20.14
N ALA A 146 2.17 0.43 19.20
CA ALA A 146 0.97 0.06 18.47
C ALA A 146 1.37 -0.92 17.36
N ALA A 147 0.78 -2.12 17.36
CA ALA A 147 0.98 -3.09 16.29
C ALA A 147 0.04 -2.72 15.13
N HIS A 148 0.58 -2.05 14.10
CA HIS A 148 -0.18 -1.64 12.92
C HIS A 148 -0.07 -2.68 11.81
N HIS A 149 -1.20 -3.06 11.22
CA HIS A 149 -1.22 -3.95 10.07
C HIS A 149 -0.91 -3.19 8.78
N ARG A 150 0.35 -2.82 8.55
CA ARG A 150 1.00 -2.75 7.20
C ARG A 150 2.42 -2.16 7.11
N ARG A 151 3.24 -2.12 8.17
CA ARG A 151 4.70 -1.94 8.00
C ARG A 151 5.47 -2.85 8.95
N HIS A 152 6.20 -3.80 8.38
CA HIS A 152 7.30 -4.48 9.08
C HIS A 152 8.39 -3.43 9.35
N LEU A 153 8.37 -2.79 10.52
CA LEU A 153 9.51 -2.00 10.97
C LEU A 153 10.59 -2.96 11.50
N ARG A 154 11.60 -3.23 10.66
CA ARG A 154 12.91 -3.72 11.10
C ARG A 154 13.58 -2.62 11.92
N LEU A 155 14.06 -2.99 13.10
CA LEU A 155 14.84 -2.15 14.00
C LEU A 155 16.13 -1.68 13.33
N GLY A 156 16.29 -0.37 13.14
CA GLY A 156 17.59 0.25 12.94
C GLY A 156 18.37 0.21 14.26
N GLN A 157 19.49 -0.52 14.27
CA GLN A 157 20.46 -0.46 15.37
C GLN A 157 21.10 0.93 15.36
N GLY A 158 20.88 1.71 16.41
CA GLY A 158 21.67 2.90 16.70
C GLY A 158 23.14 2.54 16.98
N PRO A 159 24.07 3.51 16.85
CA PRO A 159 25.50 3.26 16.73
C PRO A 159 26.07 2.65 18.01
N ARG A 160 26.94 1.64 17.84
CA ARG A 160 27.68 1.00 18.93
C ARG A 160 28.65 1.99 19.57
N PRO A 161 28.81 2.01 20.91
CA PRO A 161 29.88 2.78 21.53
C PRO A 161 31.23 2.14 21.23
N HIS A 162 32.20 2.96 20.81
CA HIS A 162 33.61 2.59 20.71
C HIS A 162 34.16 2.23 22.09
N PRO A 163 34.95 1.16 22.24
CA PRO A 163 35.66 0.90 23.48
C PRO A 163 36.83 1.88 23.61
N GLN A 164 36.88 2.59 24.73
CA GLN A 164 38.08 3.31 25.16
C GLN A 164 39.18 2.28 25.45
N ALA A 165 40.32 2.43 24.75
CA ALA A 165 41.54 1.72 25.07
C ALA A 165 42.28 2.46 26.20
N HIS A 166 42.67 1.72 27.22
CA HIS A 166 43.79 2.07 28.10
C HIS A 166 45.12 1.75 27.41
#